data_AF-A0A956YTD4-F1
#
_entry.id   AF-A0A956YTD4-F1
#
_cell.length_a   1.000
_cell.length_b   1.000
_cell.length_c   1.000
_cell.angle_alpha   90.00
_cell.angle_beta   90.00
_cell.angle_gamma   90.00
#
_symmetry.space_group_name_H-M   'P 1'
#
loop_
_entity.id
_entity.type
_entity.pdbx_description
1 polymer ?
#
loop_
_entity_poly.entity_id
_entity_poly.type
_entity_poly.pdbx_seq_one_letter_code
_entity_poly.pdbx_strand_id
1 'polypeptide(L)'
;MPGQRLAVIRRVALSLVLLALAVIGVLAGGQTTAPEPLATCTDAEQAAALAALSAYAPTADSGFVMLEAGRFSVDGQLYTVRGFNYYPSRYPWRRFLTEMDADSVRAELDLLRSTGANTLRIFLWYGALFQCPG
;
A
#
# COMPACT_ATOMS: atom_id res chain seq x y z
N MET A 1 -63.25 -2.40 -5.39
CA MET A 1 -62.00 -1.73 -4.96
C MET A 1 -60.79 -2.36 -5.67
N PRO A 2 -60.41 -1.89 -6.88
CA PRO A 2 -59.37 -2.51 -7.71
C PRO A 2 -57.94 -1.96 -7.48
N GLY A 3 -57.80 -0.87 -6.73
CA GLY A 3 -56.53 -0.10 -6.65
C GLY A 3 -55.42 -0.71 -5.78
N GLN A 4 -55.74 -1.57 -4.81
CA GLN A 4 -54.73 -2.11 -3.88
C GLN A 4 -53.86 -3.23 -4.48
N ARG A 5 -54.38 -4.01 -5.43
CA ARG A 5 -53.62 -5.13 -6.03
C ARG A 5 -52.52 -4.65 -6.99
N LEU A 6 -52.72 -3.53 -7.69
CA LEU A 6 -51.70 -2.95 -8.58
C LEU A 6 -50.49 -2.38 -7.82
N ALA A 7 -50.69 -1.87 -6.61
CA ALA A 7 -49.62 -1.27 -5.81
C ALA A 7 -48.64 -2.31 -5.26
N VAL A 8 -49.13 -3.50 -4.89
CA VAL A 8 -48.30 -4.61 -4.36
C VAL A 8 -47.46 -5.22 -5.48
N ILE A 9 -48.03 -5.44 -6.67
CA ILE A 9 -47.31 -6.01 -7.82
C ILE A 9 -46.17 -5.08 -8.27
N ARG A 10 -46.40 -3.75 -8.28
CA ARG A 10 -45.34 -2.76 -8.61
C ARG A 10 -44.20 -2.76 -7.59
N ARG A 11 -44.49 -2.95 -6.30
CA ARG A 11 -43.45 -2.97 -5.25
C ARG A 11 -42.58 -4.22 -5.33
N VAL A 12 -43.18 -5.39 -5.57
CA VAL A 12 -42.44 -6.66 -5.71
C VAL A 12 -41.57 -6.68 -6.97
N ALA A 13 -42.08 -6.16 -8.09
CA ALA A 13 -41.31 -6.05 -9.33
C ALA A 13 -40.11 -5.09 -9.19
N LEU A 14 -40.28 -3.97 -8.49
CA LEU A 14 -39.19 -3.01 -8.25
C LEU A 14 -38.10 -3.59 -7.32
N SER A 15 -38.49 -4.36 -6.29
CA SER A 15 -37.56 -5.04 -5.39
C SER A 15 -36.76 -6.16 -6.07
N LEU A 16 -37.37 -6.91 -7.00
CA LEU A 16 -36.66 -7.94 -7.78
C LEU A 16 -35.66 -7.33 -8.78
N VAL A 17 -36.00 -6.19 -9.39
CA VAL A 17 -35.08 -5.48 -10.30
C VAL A 17 -33.88 -4.88 -9.54
N LEU A 18 -34.12 -4.32 -8.35
CA LEU A 18 -33.04 -3.81 -7.48
C LEU A 18 -32.12 -4.94 -6.97
N LEU A 19 -32.67 -6.12 -6.65
CA LEU A 19 -31.88 -7.28 -6.24
C LEU A 19 -31.04 -7.85 -7.40
N ALA A 20 -31.60 -7.87 -8.62
CA ALA A 20 -30.86 -8.31 -9.82
C ALA A 20 -29.72 -7.34 -10.21
N LEU A 21 -29.92 -6.03 -10.03
CA LEU A 21 -28.86 -5.03 -10.24
C LEU A 21 -27.75 -5.10 -9.19
N ALA A 22 -28.07 -5.45 -7.94
CA ALA A 22 -27.08 -5.62 -6.88
C ALA A 22 -26.17 -6.85 -7.09
N VAL A 23 -26.67 -7.92 -7.72
CA VAL A 23 -25.87 -9.14 -7.98
C VAL A 23 -24.93 -8.96 -9.18
N ILE A 24 -25.28 -8.13 -10.16
CA ILE A 24 -24.43 -7.90 -11.36
C ILE A 24 -23.25 -6.96 -11.06
N GLY A 25 -23.35 -6.10 -10.05
CA GLY A 25 -22.30 -5.12 -9.72
C GLY A 25 -21.03 -5.69 -9.04
N VAL A 26 -21.04 -6.95 -8.59
CA VAL A 26 -19.93 -7.53 -7.80
C VAL A 26 -18.84 -8.18 -8.68
N LEU A 27 -19.07 -8.32 -9.99
CA LEU A 27 -18.09 -8.89 -10.92
C LEU A 27 -17.23 -7.84 -11.64
N ALA A 28 -17.17 -6.61 -11.11
CA ALA A 28 -16.14 -5.65 -11.53
C ALA A 28 -14.79 -6.19 -11.06
N GLY A 29 -14.17 -7.00 -11.92
CA GLY A 29 -12.80 -7.48 -11.77
C GLY A 29 -11.92 -6.29 -11.42
N GLY A 30 -11.38 -6.32 -10.20
CA GLY A 30 -10.30 -5.42 -9.82
C GLY A 30 -9.21 -5.63 -10.85
N GLN A 31 -8.97 -4.61 -11.68
CA GLN A 31 -7.80 -4.61 -12.52
C GLN A 31 -6.62 -4.68 -11.58
N THR A 32 -5.95 -5.83 -11.54
CA THR A 32 -4.64 -5.96 -10.93
C THR A 32 -3.71 -5.14 -11.80
N THR A 33 -3.58 -3.86 -11.48
CA THR A 33 -2.52 -3.00 -12.00
C THR A 33 -1.22 -3.42 -11.31
N ALA A 34 -0.81 -4.67 -11.54
CA ALA A 34 0.53 -5.08 -11.20
C ALA A 34 1.46 -4.23 -12.09
N PRO A 35 2.49 -3.61 -11.51
CA PRO A 35 3.47 -2.88 -12.30
C PRO A 35 4.09 -3.83 -13.33
N GLU A 36 4.41 -3.30 -14.51
CA GLU A 36 5.11 -4.07 -15.54
C GLU A 36 6.43 -4.60 -14.95
N PRO A 37 6.73 -5.89 -15.14
CA PRO A 37 8.01 -6.46 -14.71
C PRO A 37 9.19 -5.72 -15.34
N LEU A 38 10.33 -5.73 -14.65
CA LEU A 38 11.56 -5.16 -15.21
C LEU A 38 11.90 -5.87 -16.53
N ALA A 39 12.18 -5.09 -17.58
CA ALA A 39 12.60 -5.63 -18.88
C ALA A 39 13.88 -6.48 -18.82
N THR A 40 14.62 -6.40 -17.72
CA THR A 40 15.83 -7.19 -17.46
C THR A 40 15.54 -8.59 -16.90
N CYS A 41 14.30 -8.92 -16.52
CA CYS A 41 13.96 -10.22 -15.95
C CYS A 41 13.37 -11.14 -17.01
N THR A 42 13.85 -12.39 -17.04
CA THR A 42 13.28 -13.43 -17.90
C THR A 42 11.89 -13.83 -17.42
N ASP A 43 11.05 -14.30 -18.33
CA ASP A 43 9.70 -14.81 -18.00
C ASP A 43 9.76 -15.92 -16.94
N ALA A 44 10.82 -16.74 -16.96
CA ALA A 44 11.04 -17.80 -15.98
C ALA A 44 11.32 -17.26 -14.57
N GLU A 45 12.16 -16.23 -14.42
CA GLU A 45 12.43 -15.57 -13.14
C GLU A 45 11.18 -14.90 -12.57
N GLN A 46 10.39 -14.25 -13.43
CA GLN A 46 9.14 -13.63 -13.04
C GLN A 46 8.12 -14.68 -12.56
N ALA A 47 7.95 -15.77 -13.32
CA ALA A 47 7.07 -16.86 -12.95
C ALA A 47 7.50 -17.52 -11.63
N ALA A 48 8.80 -17.72 -11.43
CA ALA A 48 9.35 -18.27 -10.19
C ALA A 48 9.09 -17.35 -8.99
N ALA A 49 9.30 -16.04 -9.13
CA ALA A 49 9.05 -15.09 -8.05
C ALA A 49 7.56 -14.99 -7.70
N LEU A 50 6.68 -14.94 -8.70
CA LEU A 50 5.23 -14.92 -8.47
C LEU A 50 4.76 -16.22 -7.80
N ALA A 51 5.30 -17.37 -8.20
CA ALA A 51 4.99 -18.66 -7.57
C ALA A 51 5.49 -18.76 -6.12
N ALA A 52 6.52 -17.99 -5.75
CA ALA A 52 7.04 -17.94 -4.38
C ALA A 52 6.22 -17.03 -3.44
N LEU A 53 5.39 -16.14 -3.98
CA LEU A 53 4.55 -15.26 -3.17
C LEU A 53 3.39 -16.05 -2.54
N SER A 54 3.20 -15.86 -1.23
CA SER A 54 1.99 -16.32 -0.55
C SER A 54 0.76 -15.57 -1.06
N ALA A 55 -0.40 -16.22 -1.03
CA ALA A 55 -1.68 -15.56 -1.31
C ALA A 55 -1.83 -14.31 -0.42
N TYR A 56 -2.18 -13.17 -1.04
CA TYR A 56 -2.37 -11.92 -0.31
C TYR A 56 -3.52 -12.05 0.69
N ALA A 57 -3.21 -11.83 1.96
CA ALA A 57 -4.18 -11.69 3.03
C ALA A 57 -4.17 -10.24 3.50
N PRO A 58 -5.27 -9.47 3.31
CA PRO A 58 -5.36 -8.12 3.84
C PRO A 58 -5.17 -8.14 5.35
N THR A 59 -4.27 -7.29 5.86
CA THR A 59 -4.14 -7.07 7.29
C THR A 59 -4.92 -5.81 7.69
N ALA A 60 -5.60 -5.86 8.83
CA ALA A 60 -6.21 -4.70 9.46
C ALA A 60 -5.23 -4.11 10.48
N ASP A 61 -3.99 -3.87 10.03
CA ASP A 61 -2.93 -3.48 10.94
C ASP A 61 -3.13 -2.05 11.44
N SER A 62 -3.04 -1.91 12.76
CA SER A 62 -2.82 -0.64 13.44
C SER A 62 -1.40 -0.13 13.16
N GLY A 63 -1.15 1.16 13.37
CA GLY A 63 0.19 1.75 13.27
C GLY A 63 0.51 2.44 11.94
N PHE A 64 -0.41 2.44 10.96
CA PHE A 64 -0.28 3.27 9.78
C PHE A 64 -0.61 4.74 10.08
N VAL A 65 0.11 5.66 9.45
CA VAL A 65 -0.22 7.09 9.48
C VAL A 65 -1.40 7.34 8.54
N MET A 66 -2.50 7.84 9.10
CA MET A 66 -3.75 8.14 8.39
C MET A 66 -3.99 9.65 8.34
N LEU A 67 -4.82 10.10 7.39
CA LEU A 67 -5.33 11.47 7.34
C LEU A 67 -6.75 11.51 7.90
N GLU A 68 -6.92 12.12 9.07
CA GLU A 68 -8.20 12.20 9.78
C GLU A 68 -8.49 13.66 10.15
N ALA A 69 -9.64 14.17 9.71
CA ALA A 69 -10.05 15.56 9.95
C ALA A 69 -8.95 16.60 9.65
N GLY A 70 -8.22 16.40 8.54
CA GLY A 70 -7.16 17.30 8.09
C GLY A 70 -5.85 17.22 8.89
N ARG A 71 -5.67 16.20 9.73
CA ARG A 71 -4.45 15.98 10.52
C ARG A 71 -3.95 14.55 10.36
N PHE A 72 -2.65 14.35 10.54
CA PHE A 72 -2.09 13.01 10.58
C PHE A 72 -2.40 12.35 11.93
N SER A 73 -2.76 11.09 11.89
CA SER A 73 -2.97 10.28 13.09
C SER A 73 -2.38 8.88 12.94
N VAL A 74 -2.05 8.27 14.07
CA VAL A 74 -1.71 6.85 14.18
C VAL A 74 -2.55 6.30 15.32
N ASP A 75 -3.34 5.28 15.06
CA ASP A 75 -4.24 4.65 16.05
C ASP A 75 -5.15 5.67 16.77
N GLY A 76 -5.68 6.63 15.99
CA GLY A 76 -6.55 7.71 16.48
C GLY A 76 -5.84 8.79 17.32
N GLN A 77 -4.53 8.69 17.52
CA GLN A 77 -3.74 9.71 18.21
C GLN A 77 -3.10 10.68 17.22
N LEU A 78 -3.06 11.97 17.58
CA LEU A 78 -2.43 13.00 16.74
C LEU A 78 -0.96 12.67 16.48
N TYR A 79 -0.57 12.63 15.22
CA TYR A 79 0.81 12.41 14.78
C TYR A 79 1.40 13.71 14.24
N THR A 80 2.25 14.36 15.04
CA THR A 80 3.01 15.54 14.58
C THR A 80 4.33 15.10 13.94
N VAL A 81 4.49 15.40 12.66
CA VAL A 81 5.72 15.09 11.90
C VAL A 81 6.89 15.93 12.43
N ARG A 82 7.95 15.26 12.88
CA ARG A 82 9.24 15.83 13.28
C ARG A 82 10.33 15.06 12.55
N GLY A 83 10.64 15.49 11.33
CA GLY A 83 11.45 14.67 10.44
C GLY A 83 12.65 15.36 9.80
N PHE A 84 13.50 14.52 9.24
CA PHE A 84 14.73 14.90 8.52
C PHE A 84 14.74 14.27 7.13
N ASN A 85 15.38 14.93 6.16
CA ASN A 85 15.81 14.26 4.94
C ASN A 85 17.07 13.45 5.27
N TYR A 86 17.08 12.15 4.96
CA TYR A 86 18.16 11.27 5.37
C TYR A 86 18.82 10.58 4.18
N TYR A 87 20.14 10.69 4.16
CA TYR A 87 21.07 9.81 3.49
C TYR A 87 22.18 9.48 4.49
N PRO A 88 22.71 8.25 4.51
CA PRO A 88 23.83 7.94 5.38
C PRO A 88 25.01 8.86 5.12
N SER A 89 25.61 9.40 6.18
CA SER A 89 26.67 10.40 6.07
C SER A 89 27.86 9.90 5.25
N ARG A 90 28.18 8.61 5.41
CA ARG A 90 29.30 7.92 4.75
C ARG A 90 28.95 7.30 3.39
N TYR A 91 27.65 7.12 3.10
CA TYR A 91 27.16 6.41 1.92
C TYR A 91 26.05 7.22 1.23
N PRO A 92 26.35 8.43 0.71
CA PRO A 92 25.33 9.26 0.10
C PRO A 92 24.96 8.77 -1.32
N TRP A 93 23.81 9.21 -1.82
CA TRP A 93 23.37 9.01 -3.21
C TRP A 93 23.39 7.53 -3.64
N ARG A 94 24.12 7.20 -4.72
CA ARG A 94 24.19 5.86 -5.32
C ARG A 94 24.88 4.82 -4.43
N ARG A 95 25.57 5.27 -3.38
CA ARG A 95 26.25 4.40 -2.41
C ARG A 95 25.28 3.91 -1.32
N PHE A 96 24.16 4.60 -1.14
CA PHE A 96 23.11 4.15 -0.24
C PHE A 96 22.45 2.88 -0.83
N LEU A 97 22.28 1.85 0.01
CA LEU A 97 21.76 0.51 -0.33
C LEU A 97 22.71 -0.41 -1.12
N THR A 98 23.80 0.11 -1.68
CA THR A 98 24.77 -0.69 -2.45
C THR A 98 26.08 -0.94 -1.70
N GLU A 99 26.53 0.03 -0.91
CA GLU A 99 27.80 -0.03 -0.17
C GLU A 99 27.62 0.18 1.33
N MET A 100 26.39 0.44 1.78
CA MET A 100 26.14 0.88 3.14
C MET A 100 26.53 -0.19 4.16
N ASP A 101 27.21 0.24 5.22
CA ASP A 101 27.39 -0.56 6.42
C ASP A 101 26.16 -0.39 7.34
N ALA A 102 25.46 -1.49 7.61
CA ALA A 102 24.21 -1.46 8.37
C ALA A 102 24.43 -1.00 9.82
N ASP A 103 25.57 -1.31 10.42
CA ASP A 103 25.87 -0.93 11.80
C ASP A 103 26.13 0.57 11.93
N SER A 104 26.89 1.15 10.99
CA SER A 104 27.07 2.60 10.90
C SER A 104 25.75 3.33 10.70
N VAL A 105 24.88 2.85 9.79
CA VAL A 105 23.54 3.43 9.57
C VAL A 105 22.69 3.34 10.84
N ARG A 106 22.71 2.20 11.54
CA ARG A 106 21.97 2.04 12.80
C ARG A 106 22.38 3.08 13.84
N ALA A 107 23.68 3.29 14.03
CA ALA A 107 24.19 4.29 14.97
C ALA A 107 23.73 5.72 14.60
N GLU A 108 23.72 6.06 13.31
CA GLU A 108 23.17 7.35 12.85
C GLU A 108 21.66 7.48 13.13
N LEU A 109 20.89 6.42 12.90
CA LEU A 109 19.45 6.42 13.16
C LEU A 109 19.12 6.51 14.66
N ASP A 110 19.90 5.86 15.52
CA ASP A 110 19.77 5.97 16.98
C ASP A 110 20.05 7.40 17.46
N LEU A 111 21.06 8.05 16.89
CA LEU A 111 21.34 9.46 17.15
C LEU A 111 20.17 10.35 16.74
N LEU A 112 19.61 10.17 15.53
CA LEU A 112 18.44 10.93 15.07
C LEU A 112 17.24 10.69 16.00
N ARG A 113 16.99 9.46 16.42
CA ARG A 113 15.93 9.12 17.36
C ARG A 113 16.10 9.82 18.70
N SER A 114 17.34 9.96 19.19
CA SER A 114 17.64 10.66 20.45
C SER A 114 17.24 12.14 20.44
N THR A 115 17.10 12.75 19.26
CA THR A 115 16.63 14.15 19.11
C THR A 115 15.11 14.31 19.21
N GLY A 116 14.35 13.21 19.29
CA GLY A 116 12.89 13.22 19.23
C GLY A 116 12.32 13.19 17.80
N ALA A 117 13.16 12.92 16.80
CA ALA A 117 12.73 12.69 15.42
C ALA A 117 11.83 11.46 15.33
N ASN A 118 10.80 11.51 14.48
CA ASN A 118 9.88 10.40 14.26
C ASN A 118 9.65 10.07 12.77
N THR A 119 10.14 10.90 11.85
CA THR A 119 9.96 10.70 10.41
C THR A 119 11.26 10.90 9.67
N LEU A 120 11.55 10.02 8.71
CA LEU A 120 12.64 10.21 7.77
C LEU A 120 12.07 10.30 6.36
N ARG A 121 12.56 11.27 5.59
CA ARG A 121 12.36 11.33 4.16
C ARG A 121 13.60 10.79 3.48
N ILE A 122 13.45 9.64 2.84
CA ILE A 122 14.52 8.95 2.12
C ILE A 122 14.23 9.02 0.63
N PHE A 123 15.25 9.34 -0.16
CA PHE A 123 15.20 9.18 -1.60
C PHE A 123 15.79 7.81 -1.95
N LEU A 124 14.98 6.98 -2.57
CA LEU A 124 15.38 5.64 -2.99
C LEU A 124 15.71 5.65 -4.48
N TRP A 125 16.81 4.98 -4.83
CA TRP A 125 17.20 4.80 -6.22
C TRP A 125 16.62 3.49 -6.76
N TYR A 126 15.81 3.60 -7.82
CA TYR A 126 15.12 2.47 -8.43
C TYR A 126 16.05 1.30 -8.74
N GLY A 127 17.22 1.54 -9.34
CA GLY A 127 18.16 0.49 -9.73
C GLY A 127 18.82 -0.27 -8.57
N ALA A 128 18.81 0.30 -7.35
CA ALA A 128 19.29 -0.40 -6.16
C ALA A 128 18.21 -1.25 -5.47
N LEU A 129 16.92 -0.96 -5.69
CA LEU A 129 15.82 -1.66 -5.03
C LEU A 129 15.14 -2.70 -5.90
N PHE A 130 15.03 -2.42 -7.19
CA PHE A 130 14.31 -3.25 -8.14
C PHE A 130 15.33 -3.93 -9.04
N GLN A 131 15.80 -5.07 -8.57
CA GLN A 131 16.60 -6.02 -9.33
C GLN A 131 15.75 -7.27 -9.58
N CYS A 132 16.10 -8.04 -10.61
CA CYS A 132 15.45 -9.32 -10.82
C CYS A 132 15.71 -10.22 -9.60
N PRO A 133 14.77 -11.10 -9.22
CA PRO A 133 15.00 -12.09 -8.18
C PRO A 133 16.21 -12.95 -8.58
N GLY A 134 17.38 -12.63 -8.01
CA GLY A 134 18.71 -13.04 -8.49
C GLY A 134 19.68 -11.87 -8.42
#